data_AF-A0A7M4A0Q3-F1
#
_entry.id   AF-A0A7M4A0Q3-F1
#
_cell.length_a   1.000
_cell.length_b   1.000
_cell.length_c   1.000
_cell.angle_alpha   90.00
_cell.angle_beta   90.00
_cell.angle_gamma   90.00
#
_symmetry.space_group_name_H-M   'P 1'
#
loop_
_entity.id
_entity.type
_entity.pdbx_description
1 polymer ?
#
loop_
_entity_poly.entity_id
_entity_poly.type
_entity_poly.pdbx_seq_one_letter_code
_entity_poly.pdbx_strand_id
1 'polypeptide(L)'
;DDEAGLSIDPIFNDVDAPLRVWTLEQRVPIYDLTEIEMKPASDIHQGDRIEVSAALTNSGLADGEANIVLEQVESSGERKQLDVRVVSVGSGQQYVYEYPWKPTRAGSQWLELSIVNGPNSQSKTVLVDQPRSNGVLGTITTVNPALLGIVALLTAGLVGLLIFGLRREEAPASLRPGPQKVAKSVAPIPNPNQGPYGAPTAPASPGEDPYK
;
A
#
# COMPACT_ATOMS: atom_id res chain seq x y z
N ASP A 1 65.33 -26.88 41.06
CA ASP A 1 65.17 -28.34 41.14
C ASP A 1 63.71 -28.70 41.03
N ASP A 2 63.39 -29.80 40.36
CA ASP A 2 62.02 -30.31 40.23
C ASP A 2 61.54 -31.03 41.50
N GLU A 3 60.29 -31.50 41.51
CA GLU A 3 59.71 -32.24 42.63
C GLU A 3 60.43 -33.58 42.94
N ALA A 4 61.32 -34.04 42.04
CA ALA A 4 62.17 -35.21 42.24
C ALA A 4 63.60 -34.85 42.68
N GLY A 5 63.92 -33.57 42.88
CA GLY A 5 65.23 -33.09 43.31
C GLY A 5 66.28 -33.08 42.20
N LEU A 6 65.88 -33.14 40.92
CA LEU A 6 66.78 -32.98 39.79
C LEU A 6 67.00 -31.50 39.51
N SER A 7 68.25 -31.10 39.31
CA SER A 7 68.60 -29.74 38.87
C SER A 7 68.15 -29.55 37.43
N ILE A 8 67.12 -28.71 37.25
CA ILE A 8 66.68 -28.26 35.93
C ILE A 8 67.65 -27.17 35.50
N ASP A 9 68.43 -27.44 34.46
CA ASP A 9 69.26 -26.43 33.80
C ASP A 9 68.35 -25.42 33.06
N PRO A 10 68.27 -24.15 33.51
CA PRO A 10 67.39 -23.16 32.91
C PRO A 10 67.83 -22.73 31.50
N ILE A 11 69.06 -23.04 31.08
CA ILE A 11 69.64 -22.55 29.82
C ILE A 11 68.83 -23.00 28.59
N PHE A 12 68.14 -24.14 28.67
CA PHE A 12 67.47 -24.73 27.51
C PHE A 12 65.95 -24.55 27.47
N ASN A 13 65.33 -23.91 28.47
CA ASN A 13 63.89 -23.67 28.47
C ASN A 13 63.51 -22.50 29.41
N ASP A 14 64.02 -21.31 29.11
CA ASP A 14 63.70 -20.06 29.82
C ASP A 14 62.66 -19.24 29.04
N VAL A 15 62.00 -18.28 29.69
CA VAL A 15 61.00 -17.38 29.08
C VAL A 15 61.56 -16.61 27.88
N ASP A 16 62.84 -16.22 27.96
CA ASP A 16 63.55 -15.49 26.90
C ASP A 16 64.26 -16.44 25.90
N ALA A 17 64.28 -17.75 26.18
CA ALA A 17 64.91 -18.79 25.35
C ALA A 17 64.16 -20.14 25.44
N PRO A 18 62.93 -20.22 24.91
CA PRO A 18 62.15 -21.45 24.96
C PRO A 18 62.76 -22.52 24.04
N LEU A 19 62.79 -23.77 24.51
CA LEU A 19 63.34 -24.90 23.73
C LEU A 19 62.65 -25.09 22.39
N ARG A 20 61.33 -24.82 22.37
CA ARG A 20 60.47 -24.93 21.20
C ARG A 20 59.18 -24.14 21.43
N VAL A 21 58.78 -23.33 20.45
CA VAL A 21 57.49 -22.62 20.46
C VAL A 21 56.49 -23.45 19.65
N TRP A 22 55.32 -23.74 20.21
CA TRP A 22 54.19 -24.25 19.43
C TRP A 22 53.37 -23.07 18.92
N THR A 23 53.50 -22.77 17.63
CA THR A 23 52.60 -21.84 16.95
C THR A 23 51.29 -22.54 16.61
N LEU A 24 50.27 -22.34 17.44
CA LEU A 24 48.91 -22.82 17.15
C LEU A 24 48.24 -21.84 16.17
N GLU A 25 48.01 -22.29 14.93
CA GLU A 25 47.17 -21.55 13.98
C GLU A 25 45.70 -21.81 14.33
N GLN A 26 45.03 -20.82 14.92
CA GLN A 26 43.61 -20.91 15.20
C GLN A 26 42.81 -20.75 13.89
N ARG A 27 42.18 -21.84 13.44
CA ARG A 27 41.29 -21.83 12.28
C ARG A 27 39.86 -21.58 12.74
N VAL A 28 39.36 -20.37 12.47
CA VAL A 28 37.99 -19.96 12.75
C VAL A 28 37.29 -19.54 11.47
N PRO A 29 35.97 -19.81 11.35
CA PRO A 29 35.17 -19.22 10.28
C PRO A 29 35.05 -17.70 10.51
N ILE A 30 35.01 -16.95 9.42
CA ILE A 30 34.79 -15.50 9.43
C ILE A 30 33.74 -15.24 8.38
N TYR A 31 32.62 -14.65 8.78
CA TYR A 31 31.47 -14.47 7.91
C TYR A 31 31.35 -13.02 7.46
N ASP A 32 31.01 -12.86 6.19
CA ASP A 32 30.68 -11.59 5.56
C ASP A 32 29.31 -11.70 4.87
N LEU A 33 28.49 -10.66 5.00
CA LEU A 33 27.18 -10.57 4.36
C LEU A 33 27.17 -9.46 3.30
N THR A 34 26.55 -9.72 2.15
CA THR A 34 26.25 -8.65 1.18
C THR A 34 25.02 -7.85 1.60
N GLU A 35 24.83 -6.69 0.98
CA GLU A 35 23.57 -5.94 1.09
C GLU A 35 22.39 -6.83 0.65
N ILE A 36 21.26 -6.67 1.32
CA ILE A 36 20.03 -7.38 0.98
C ILE A 36 19.42 -6.75 -0.28
N GLU A 37 19.23 -7.56 -1.31
CA GLU A 37 18.48 -7.19 -2.52
C GLU A 37 17.01 -7.60 -2.41
N MET A 38 16.13 -6.77 -2.96
CA MET A 38 14.69 -7.02 -3.02
C MET A 38 14.17 -6.86 -4.45
N LYS A 39 13.34 -7.82 -4.90
CA LYS A 39 12.72 -7.81 -6.22
C LYS A 39 11.21 -8.08 -6.10
N PRO A 40 10.33 -7.14 -6.51
CA PRO A 40 10.64 -5.79 -6.98
C PRO A 40 11.18 -4.88 -5.86
N ALA A 41 11.92 -3.84 -6.24
CA ALA A 41 12.50 -2.87 -5.30
C ALA A 41 11.57 -1.67 -5.00
N SER A 42 10.47 -1.52 -5.73
CA SER A 42 9.52 -0.41 -5.64
C SER A 42 8.10 -0.88 -6.01
N ASP A 43 7.10 -0.01 -5.81
CA ASP A 43 5.67 -0.32 -6.06
C ASP A 43 5.14 -1.51 -5.23
N ILE A 44 5.65 -1.62 -4.00
CA ILE A 44 5.35 -2.74 -3.11
C ILE A 44 4.04 -2.46 -2.38
N HIS A 45 3.07 -3.38 -2.52
CA HIS A 45 1.80 -3.31 -1.80
C HIS A 45 1.70 -4.42 -0.76
N GLN A 46 0.87 -4.23 0.25
CA GLN A 46 0.58 -5.28 1.22
C GLN A 46 0.07 -6.56 0.51
N GLY A 47 0.63 -7.71 0.90
CA GLY A 47 0.30 -9.02 0.33
C GLY A 47 1.12 -9.41 -0.90
N ASP A 48 1.91 -8.49 -1.45
CA ASP A 48 2.81 -8.79 -2.56
C ASP A 48 3.88 -9.80 -2.18
N ARG A 49 4.35 -10.57 -3.17
CA ARG A 49 5.50 -11.46 -2.99
C ARG A 49 6.75 -10.73 -3.48
N ILE A 50 7.67 -10.47 -2.56
CA ILE A 50 8.97 -9.88 -2.83
C ILE A 50 10.02 -10.96 -2.62
N GLU A 51 10.88 -11.14 -3.62
CA GLU A 51 12.05 -12.00 -3.51
C GLU A 51 13.17 -11.22 -2.81
N VAL A 52 13.62 -11.76 -1.69
CA VAL A 52 14.71 -11.21 -0.89
C VAL A 52 15.91 -12.10 -1.08
N SER A 53 17.06 -11.53 -1.41
CA SER A 53 18.31 -12.29 -1.58
C SER A 53 19.50 -11.58 -0.96
N ALA A 54 20.42 -12.37 -0.40
CA ALA A 54 21.72 -11.91 0.08
C ALA A 54 22.73 -13.05 -0.04
N ALA A 55 24.02 -12.73 -0.02
CA ALA A 55 25.09 -13.71 -0.02
C ALA A 55 25.84 -13.69 1.32
N LEU A 56 26.11 -14.88 1.83
CA LEU A 56 26.95 -15.14 2.98
C LEU A 56 28.24 -15.80 2.50
N THR A 57 29.39 -15.18 2.76
CA THR A 57 30.71 -15.72 2.42
C THR A 57 31.48 -16.07 3.69
N ASN A 58 32.13 -17.24 3.72
CA ASN A 58 33.07 -17.60 4.77
C ASN A 58 34.51 -17.31 4.30
N SER A 59 35.08 -16.20 4.73
CA SER A 59 36.46 -15.79 4.45
C SER A 59 37.47 -16.38 5.46
N GLY A 60 37.01 -17.16 6.43
CA GLY A 60 37.83 -17.81 7.45
C GLY A 60 38.56 -19.06 6.97
N LEU A 61 39.46 -19.57 7.81
CA LEU A 61 40.34 -20.72 7.52
C LEU A 61 39.76 -22.08 7.97
N ALA A 62 38.52 -22.08 8.46
CA ALA A 62 37.78 -23.26 8.86
C ALA A 62 36.36 -23.23 8.29
N ASP A 63 35.80 -24.42 8.10
CA ASP A 63 34.36 -24.58 7.89
C ASP A 63 33.62 -24.16 9.16
N GLY A 64 32.37 -23.71 9.00
CA GLY A 64 31.57 -23.36 10.17
C GLY A 64 30.08 -23.32 9.88
N GLU A 65 29.31 -23.29 10.96
CA GLU A 65 27.87 -23.12 10.94
C GLU A 65 27.50 -21.66 11.27
N ALA A 66 26.66 -21.05 10.44
CA ALA A 66 26.10 -19.72 10.65
C ALA A 66 24.62 -19.83 11.01
N ASN A 67 24.25 -19.25 12.15
CA ASN A 67 22.86 -19.09 12.57
C ASN A 67 22.32 -17.78 12.01
N ILE A 68 21.52 -17.86 10.96
CA ILE A 68 20.97 -16.71 10.25
C ILE A 68 19.58 -16.38 10.79
N VAL A 69 19.32 -15.08 11.01
CA VAL A 69 18.04 -14.53 11.44
C VAL A 69 17.64 -13.39 10.49
N LEU A 70 16.46 -13.48 9.89
CA LEU A 70 15.85 -12.40 9.12
C LEU A 70 14.75 -11.75 9.95
N GLU A 71 14.84 -10.44 10.11
CA GLU A 71 13.84 -9.62 10.79
C GLU A 71 13.28 -8.56 9.85
N GLN A 72 11.98 -8.29 9.96
CA GLN A 72 11.33 -7.11 9.42
C GLN A 72 11.34 -6.03 10.49
N VAL A 73 11.72 -4.82 10.11
CA VAL A 73 11.67 -3.65 10.98
C VAL A 73 10.79 -2.59 10.34
N GLU A 74 9.84 -2.08 11.12
CA GLU A 74 8.94 -1.00 10.71
C GLU A 74 9.48 0.35 11.20
N SER A 75 9.08 1.45 10.55
CA SER A 75 9.44 2.80 11.00
C SER A 75 8.92 3.15 12.41
N SER A 76 7.94 2.41 12.92
CA SER A 76 7.46 2.49 14.30
C SER A 76 8.45 1.92 15.33
N GLY A 77 9.46 1.17 14.88
CA GLY A 77 10.36 0.38 15.71
C GLY A 77 9.84 -1.02 16.05
N GLU A 78 8.66 -1.41 15.55
CA GLU A 78 8.19 -2.80 15.65
C GLU A 78 9.12 -3.72 14.86
N ARG A 79 9.56 -4.81 15.48
CA ARG A 79 10.42 -5.83 14.87
C ARG A 79 9.69 -7.16 14.84
N LYS A 80 9.73 -7.84 13.69
CA LYS A 80 9.10 -9.14 13.48
C LYS A 80 10.10 -10.10 12.86
N GLN A 81 10.38 -11.18 13.56
CA GLN A 81 11.19 -12.27 13.03
C GLN A 81 10.44 -12.97 11.88
N LEU A 82 11.08 -13.06 10.72
CA LEU A 82 10.54 -13.67 9.50
C LEU A 82 11.06 -15.08 9.25
N ASP A 83 12.33 -15.32 9.56
CA ASP A 83 13.02 -16.58 9.28
C ASP A 83 14.21 -16.79 10.22
N VAL A 84 14.46 -18.05 10.60
CA VAL A 84 15.66 -18.47 11.34
C VAL A 84 16.10 -19.82 10.83
N ARG A 85 17.37 -19.94 10.46
CA ARG A 85 17.96 -21.21 10.01
C ARG A 85 19.46 -21.27 10.27
N VAL A 86 19.95 -22.49 10.35
CA VAL A 86 21.39 -22.79 10.45
C VAL A 86 21.89 -23.25 9.09
N VAL A 87 23.01 -22.71 8.64
CA VAL A 87 23.64 -23.10 7.38
C VAL A 87 25.12 -23.41 7.59
N SER A 88 25.61 -24.48 6.96
CA SER A 88 27.02 -24.83 6.96
C SER A 88 27.68 -24.18 5.75
N VAL A 89 28.74 -23.39 5.97
CA VAL A 89 29.49 -22.73 4.90
C VAL A 89 30.96 -23.09 5.05
N GLY A 90 31.49 -23.79 4.05
CA GLY A 90 32.89 -24.19 4.03
C GLY A 90 33.84 -22.99 3.91
N SER A 91 35.10 -23.17 4.29
CA SER A 91 36.14 -22.15 4.14
C SER A 91 36.26 -21.72 2.66
N GLY A 92 36.23 -20.41 2.41
CA GLY A 92 36.27 -19.82 1.07
C GLY A 92 35.00 -20.03 0.24
N GLN A 93 33.93 -20.61 0.81
CA GLN A 93 32.66 -20.84 0.12
C GLN A 93 31.67 -19.71 0.35
N GLN A 94 30.68 -19.64 -0.53
CA GLN A 94 29.56 -18.72 -0.46
C GLN A 94 28.25 -19.49 -0.43
N TYR A 95 27.33 -19.05 0.43
CA TYR A 95 25.96 -19.48 0.50
C TYR A 95 25.04 -18.34 0.04
N VAL A 96 24.06 -18.66 -0.82
CA VAL A 96 23.05 -17.70 -1.26
C VAL A 96 21.81 -17.87 -0.39
N TYR A 97 21.46 -16.80 0.32
CA TYR A 97 20.24 -16.70 1.12
C TYR A 97 19.10 -16.16 0.26
N GLU A 98 17.97 -16.85 0.26
CA GLU A 98 16.75 -16.44 -0.44
C GLU A 98 15.53 -16.60 0.47
N TYR A 99 14.65 -15.58 0.46
CA TYR A 99 13.42 -15.60 1.22
C TYR A 99 12.27 -14.90 0.48
N PRO A 100 11.10 -15.55 0.30
CA PRO A 100 9.93 -14.91 -0.28
C PRO A 100 9.16 -14.12 0.77
N TRP A 101 9.45 -12.82 0.89
CA TRP A 101 8.79 -11.94 1.83
C TRP A 101 7.40 -11.50 1.32
N LYS A 102 6.44 -11.42 2.24
CA LYS A 102 5.10 -10.87 2.02
C LYS A 102 4.76 -9.83 3.09
N PRO A 103 4.78 -8.52 2.77
CA PRO A 103 4.47 -7.46 3.72
C PRO A 103 3.04 -7.57 4.22
N THR A 104 2.86 -7.50 5.54
CA THR A 104 1.53 -7.66 6.17
C THR A 104 0.91 -6.35 6.62
N ARG A 105 1.65 -5.23 6.57
CA ARG A 105 1.18 -3.89 6.93
C ARG A 105 1.71 -2.89 5.92
N ALA A 106 1.00 -1.77 5.76
CA ALA A 106 1.47 -0.62 5.01
C ALA A 106 2.40 0.24 5.89
N GLY A 107 3.32 0.99 5.26
CA GLY A 107 4.29 1.86 5.92
C GLY A 107 5.72 1.61 5.46
N SER A 108 6.63 2.46 5.91
CA SER A 108 8.06 2.31 5.65
C SER A 108 8.65 1.17 6.45
N GLN A 109 9.27 0.22 5.75
CA GLN A 109 9.82 -1.00 6.32
C GLN A 109 11.18 -1.31 5.70
N TRP A 110 12.03 -1.99 6.44
CA TRP A 110 13.25 -2.59 5.91
C TRP A 110 13.45 -3.97 6.50
N LEU A 111 14.31 -4.75 5.87
CA LEU A 111 14.69 -6.07 6.33
C LEU A 111 16.10 -6.01 6.92
N GLU A 112 16.33 -6.78 7.96
CA GLU A 112 17.63 -6.93 8.61
C GLU A 112 17.97 -8.41 8.68
N LEU A 113 19.10 -8.79 8.09
CA LEU A 113 19.64 -10.13 8.09
C LEU A 113 20.85 -10.13 9.00
N SER A 114 20.84 -10.98 10.03
CA SER A 114 21.92 -11.07 11.00
C SER A 114 22.41 -12.49 11.16
N ILE A 115 23.69 -12.63 11.48
CA ILE A 115 24.27 -13.87 11.96
C ILE A 115 24.42 -13.75 13.47
N VAL A 116 23.94 -14.74 14.23
CA VAL A 116 24.08 -14.74 15.69
C VAL A 116 25.57 -14.67 16.05
N ASN A 117 25.95 -13.68 16.84
CA ASN A 117 27.35 -13.35 17.18
C ASN A 117 28.25 -13.02 15.97
N GLY A 118 27.67 -12.55 14.86
CA GLY A 118 28.38 -12.23 13.63
C GLY A 118 27.93 -10.90 13.02
N PRO A 119 28.20 -10.68 11.71
CA PRO A 119 27.78 -9.47 11.01
C PRO A 119 26.25 -9.39 10.83
N ASN A 120 25.79 -8.20 10.49
CA ASN A 120 24.45 -7.95 10.00
C ASN A 120 24.48 -7.21 8.66
N SER A 121 23.35 -7.22 7.97
CA SER A 121 23.11 -6.52 6.72
C SER A 121 21.68 -5.98 6.72
N GLN A 122 21.51 -4.76 6.22
CA GLN A 122 20.22 -4.10 6.15
C GLN A 122 19.83 -3.89 4.69
N SER A 123 18.57 -4.12 4.37
CA SER A 123 18.03 -3.74 3.07
C SER A 123 17.81 -2.23 2.98
N LYS A 124 17.62 -1.74 1.76
CA LYS A 124 17.03 -0.42 1.55
C LYS A 124 15.66 -0.35 2.20
N THR A 125 15.32 0.81 2.74
CA THR A 125 13.97 1.08 3.23
C THR A 125 13.02 1.20 2.05
N VAL A 126 11.93 0.43 2.10
CA VAL A 126 10.86 0.46 1.11
C VAL A 126 9.57 0.99 1.72
N LEU A 127 8.81 1.73 0.93
CA LEU A 127 7.45 2.11 1.28
C LEU A 127 6.51 1.00 0.82
N VAL A 128 5.78 0.41 1.77
CA VAL A 128 4.73 -0.57 1.48
C VAL A 128 3.39 0.15 1.47
N ASP A 129 2.70 0.12 0.35
CA ASP A 129 1.38 0.71 0.20
C ASP A 129 0.27 -0.24 0.65
N GLN A 130 -0.95 0.29 0.73
CA GLN A 130 -2.15 -0.49 1.06
C GLN A 130 -2.34 -1.66 0.09
N PRO A 131 -3.13 -2.70 0.43
CA PRO A 131 -3.41 -3.79 -0.49
C PRO A 131 -3.94 -3.25 -1.82
N ARG A 132 -3.52 -3.86 -2.93
CA ARG A 132 -4.06 -3.48 -4.25
C ARG A 132 -5.58 -3.58 -4.20
N SER A 133 -6.27 -2.46 -4.38
CA SER A 133 -7.72 -2.47 -4.48
C SER A 133 -8.06 -3.12 -5.83
N ASN A 134 -8.65 -4.31 -5.81
CA ASN A 134 -9.47 -4.72 -6.94
C ASN A 134 -10.57 -3.65 -7.04
N GLY A 135 -10.51 -2.79 -8.06
CA GLY A 135 -11.41 -1.64 -8.18
C GLY A 135 -12.90 -2.05 -8.14
N VAL A 136 -13.80 -1.08 -8.29
CA VAL A 136 -15.27 -1.28 -8.22
C VAL A 136 -15.81 -2.42 -9.11
N LEU A 137 -15.05 -2.88 -10.11
CA LEU A 137 -15.38 -4.01 -10.98
C LEU A 137 -15.03 -5.40 -10.40
N GLY A 138 -14.15 -5.48 -9.41
CA GLY A 138 -13.71 -6.74 -8.79
C GLY A 138 -14.77 -7.40 -7.89
N THR A 139 -15.78 -6.65 -7.45
CA THR A 139 -16.93 -7.18 -6.69
C THR A 139 -18.00 -7.82 -7.58
N ILE A 140 -17.93 -7.63 -8.90
CA ILE A 140 -18.91 -8.19 -9.85
C ILE A 140 -18.66 -9.69 -10.08
N THR A 141 -17.47 -10.21 -9.78
CA THR A 141 -17.16 -11.64 -9.96
C THR A 141 -17.68 -12.52 -8.82
N THR A 142 -18.09 -11.94 -7.69
CA THR A 142 -18.60 -12.70 -6.53
C THR A 142 -20.13 -12.76 -6.46
N VAL A 143 -20.86 -12.08 -7.34
CA VAL A 143 -22.32 -12.17 -7.40
C VAL A 143 -22.75 -13.43 -8.16
N ASN A 144 -23.69 -14.18 -7.57
CA ASN A 144 -24.25 -15.38 -8.19
C ASN A 144 -24.85 -15.04 -9.57
N PRO A 145 -24.40 -15.70 -10.67
CA PRO A 145 -24.89 -15.41 -12.02
C PRO A 145 -26.41 -15.61 -12.16
N ALA A 146 -26.99 -16.53 -11.39
CA ALA A 146 -28.45 -16.71 -11.36
C ALA A 146 -29.17 -15.48 -10.77
N LEU A 147 -28.62 -14.89 -9.70
CA LEU A 147 -29.19 -13.69 -9.09
C LEU A 147 -29.08 -12.48 -10.02
N LEU A 148 -27.95 -12.34 -10.71
CA LEU A 148 -27.76 -11.30 -11.75
C LEU A 148 -28.78 -11.44 -12.88
N GLY A 149 -29.01 -12.67 -13.36
CA GLY A 149 -30.01 -12.95 -14.39
C GLY A 149 -31.43 -12.56 -13.95
N ILE A 150 -31.79 -12.86 -12.70
CA ILE A 150 -33.09 -12.48 -12.12
C ILE A 150 -33.25 -10.96 -12.06
N VAL A 151 -32.25 -10.24 -11.53
CA VAL A 151 -32.29 -8.78 -11.44
C VAL A 151 -32.36 -8.12 -12.82
N ALA A 152 -31.61 -8.64 -13.80
CA ALA A 152 -31.66 -8.17 -15.18
C ALA A 152 -33.05 -8.39 -15.82
N LEU A 153 -33.67 -9.55 -15.59
CA LEU A 153 -35.02 -9.84 -16.06
C LEU A 153 -36.07 -8.95 -15.40
N LEU A 154 -35.96 -8.71 -14.08
CA LEU A 154 -36.89 -7.85 -13.35
C LEU A 154 -36.79 -6.40 -13.80
N THR A 155 -35.57 -5.89 -14.01
CA THR A 155 -35.34 -4.53 -14.52
C THR A 155 -35.83 -4.38 -15.96
N ALA A 156 -35.51 -5.32 -16.85
CA ALA A 156 -36.03 -5.34 -18.21
C ALA A 156 -37.57 -5.45 -18.26
N GLY A 157 -38.15 -6.29 -17.39
CA GLY A 157 -39.60 -6.46 -17.25
C GLY A 157 -40.28 -5.19 -16.74
N LEU A 158 -39.70 -4.53 -15.74
CA LEU A 158 -40.22 -3.25 -15.23
C LEU A 158 -40.15 -2.15 -16.29
N VAL A 159 -39.04 -2.06 -17.01
CA VAL A 159 -38.89 -1.11 -18.13
C VAL A 159 -39.91 -1.42 -19.24
N GLY A 160 -40.09 -2.70 -19.59
CA GLY A 160 -41.10 -3.12 -20.55
C GLY A 160 -42.53 -2.79 -20.11
N LEU A 161 -42.84 -2.98 -18.83
CA LEU A 161 -44.14 -2.65 -18.24
C LEU A 161 -44.35 -1.14 -18.20
N LEU A 162 -43.34 -0.34 -17.89
CA LEU A 162 -43.40 1.12 -17.99
C LEU A 162 -43.69 1.56 -19.43
N ILE A 163 -42.96 1.02 -20.42
CA ILE A 163 -43.17 1.36 -21.83
C ILE A 163 -44.57 0.95 -22.31
N PHE A 164 -45.05 -0.22 -21.93
CA PHE A 164 -46.36 -0.72 -22.33
C PHE A 164 -47.51 -0.05 -21.57
N GLY A 165 -47.30 0.23 -20.28
CA GLY A 165 -48.25 0.92 -19.41
C GLY A 165 -48.41 2.40 -19.77
N LEU A 166 -47.35 3.07 -20.22
CA LEU A 166 -47.40 4.43 -20.76
C LEU A 166 -48.04 4.51 -22.16
N ARG A 167 -48.29 3.37 -22.83
CA ARG A 167 -48.88 3.31 -24.18
C ARG A 167 -50.41 3.18 -24.21
N ARG A 168 -51.11 3.30 -23.08
CA ARG A 168 -52.58 3.35 -23.06
C ARG A 168 -53.09 4.67 -22.53
N GLU A 169 -53.15 5.64 -23.44
CA GLU A 169 -54.22 6.62 -23.56
C GLU A 169 -54.09 7.33 -24.92
N GLU A 170 -54.40 6.63 -26.00
CA GLU A 170 -54.89 7.30 -27.20
C GLU A 170 -56.37 7.63 -26.96
N ALA A 171 -56.64 8.84 -26.47
CA ALA A 171 -57.97 9.40 -26.53
C ALA A 171 -58.42 9.42 -28.01
N PRO A 172 -59.61 8.89 -28.36
CA PRO A 172 -60.02 8.82 -29.75
C PRO A 172 -60.20 10.22 -30.33
N ALA A 173 -59.52 10.49 -31.44
CA ALA A 173 -59.69 11.70 -32.22
C ALA A 173 -61.08 11.71 -32.88
N SER A 174 -61.99 12.52 -32.36
CA SER A 174 -63.23 12.89 -33.06
C SER A 174 -63.03 14.12 -33.95
N LEU A 175 -63.50 13.98 -35.18
CA LEU A 175 -63.39 14.88 -36.34
C LEU A 175 -63.99 16.30 -36.13
N ARG A 176 -63.37 17.30 -36.80
CA ARG A 176 -63.78 18.71 -36.94
C ARG A 176 -64.96 18.89 -37.96
N PRO A 177 -65.47 20.11 -38.29
CA PRO A 177 -65.94 21.27 -37.50
C PRO A 177 -67.36 21.77 -37.93
N GLY A 178 -67.98 22.69 -37.17
CA GLY A 178 -69.22 23.41 -37.56
C GLY A 178 -69.51 24.64 -36.67
N PRO A 179 -70.18 25.69 -37.17
CA PRO A 179 -69.89 27.07 -36.81
C PRO A 179 -70.65 27.57 -35.57
N GLN A 180 -69.96 28.27 -34.67
CA GLN A 180 -70.61 29.06 -33.62
C GLN A 180 -70.04 30.48 -33.55
N LYS A 181 -70.78 31.36 -34.24
CA LYS A 181 -71.20 32.72 -33.84
C LYS A 181 -70.13 33.65 -33.27
N VAL A 182 -69.82 34.65 -34.11
CA VAL A 182 -69.23 35.94 -33.76
C VAL A 182 -70.09 36.68 -32.72
N ALA A 183 -69.47 37.10 -31.62
CA ALA A 183 -69.82 38.24 -30.75
C ALA A 183 -68.97 38.14 -29.48
N LYS A 184 -68.24 39.14 -28.95
CA LYS A 184 -68.10 40.58 -29.19
C LYS A 184 -66.71 40.98 -28.70
N SER A 185 -66.11 41.96 -29.35
CA SER A 185 -64.91 42.66 -28.89
C SER A 185 -65.07 43.18 -27.46
N VAL A 186 -64.15 42.85 -26.57
CA VAL A 186 -64.01 43.50 -25.26
C VAL A 186 -63.25 44.81 -25.48
N ALA A 187 -63.85 45.91 -25.01
CA ALA A 187 -63.30 47.25 -25.10
C ALA A 187 -62.12 47.46 -24.11
N PRO A 188 -61.19 48.39 -24.40
CA PRO A 188 -60.06 48.69 -23.52
C PRO A 188 -60.52 49.33 -22.20
N ILE A 189 -59.86 48.98 -21.09
CA ILE A 189 -60.08 49.55 -19.75
C ILE A 189 -59.57 51.01 -19.74
N PRO A 190 -60.39 52.01 -19.35
CA PRO A 190 -59.98 53.41 -19.29
C PRO A 190 -59.05 53.72 -18.12
N ASN A 191 -58.05 54.59 -18.36
CA ASN A 191 -57.14 55.15 -17.36
C ASN A 191 -57.93 55.90 -16.24
N PRO A 192 -57.57 55.74 -14.96
CA PRO A 192 -58.35 56.27 -13.82
C PRO A 192 -58.20 57.78 -13.54
N ASN A 193 -57.75 58.59 -14.50
CA ASN A 193 -57.34 59.98 -14.25
C ASN A 193 -58.27 61.07 -14.82
N GLN A 194 -59.59 60.90 -14.72
CA GLN A 194 -60.54 62.00 -14.98
C GLN A 194 -61.74 61.94 -14.02
N GLY A 195 -61.58 62.59 -12.86
CA GLY A 195 -62.64 62.90 -11.91
C GLY A 195 -62.48 64.35 -11.41
N PRO A 196 -63.54 64.99 -10.90
CA PRO A 196 -63.62 66.45 -10.69
C PRO A 196 -62.86 66.95 -9.44
N TYR A 197 -62.08 66.08 -8.80
CA TYR A 197 -61.25 66.41 -7.65
C TYR A 197 -59.79 66.28 -8.09
N GLY A 198 -59.07 67.41 -8.06
CA GLY A 198 -57.77 67.59 -8.70
C GLY A 198 -56.68 66.58 -8.30
N ALA A 199 -55.64 66.54 -9.14
CA ALA A 199 -54.47 65.68 -9.00
C ALA A 199 -53.70 65.96 -7.69
N PRO A 200 -53.23 64.92 -6.96
CA PRO A 200 -52.21 65.10 -5.96
C PRO A 200 -50.85 65.38 -6.63
N THR A 201 -50.31 66.53 -6.28
CA THR A 201 -48.98 67.06 -6.61
C THR A 201 -47.85 66.06 -6.31
N ALA A 202 -46.93 65.92 -7.25
CA ALA A 202 -45.66 65.23 -7.07
C ALA A 202 -44.78 65.97 -6.02
N PRO A 203 -44.18 65.26 -5.05
CA PRO A 203 -43.00 65.76 -4.37
C PRO A 203 -41.74 65.43 -5.18
N ALA A 204 -40.94 66.47 -5.40
CA ALA A 204 -39.66 66.45 -6.06
C ALA A 204 -38.62 65.63 -5.28
N SER A 205 -37.68 65.04 -6.03
CA SER A 205 -36.40 64.48 -5.59
C SER A 205 -35.44 65.61 -5.20
N PRO A 206 -34.92 65.63 -3.95
CA PRO A 206 -33.49 65.93 -3.75
C PRO A 206 -32.81 65.25 -2.53
N GLY A 207 -31.56 64.79 -2.71
CA GLY A 207 -30.57 64.48 -1.66
C GLY A 207 -30.17 62.99 -1.62
N GLU A 208 -29.13 62.53 -2.31
CA GLU A 208 -27.68 62.59 -1.96
C GLU A 208 -27.30 61.76 -0.71
N ASP A 209 -26.34 60.86 -0.95
CA ASP A 209 -25.65 59.94 -0.02
C ASP A 209 -25.16 60.61 1.27
N PRO A 210 -25.03 59.83 2.37
CA PRO A 210 -23.82 59.98 3.16
C PRO A 210 -23.27 58.69 3.80
N TYR A 211 -23.04 57.59 3.06
CA TYR A 211 -22.01 56.60 3.46
C TYR A 211 -21.31 55.97 2.25
N LYS A 212 -20.16 56.55 1.92
CA LYS A 212 -18.97 55.76 1.54
C LYS A 212 -18.52 54.91 2.72
#